data_AF-A0A383DRT9-F1
#
_entry.id   AF-A0A383DRT9-F1
#
_cell.length_a   1.000
_cell.length_b   1.000
_cell.length_c   1.000
_cell.angle_alpha   90.00
_cell.angle_beta   90.00
_cell.angle_gamma   90.00
#
_symmetry.space_group_name_H-M   'P 1'
#
loop_
_entity.id
_entity.type
_entity.pdbx_description
1 polymer ?
#
loop_
_entity_poly.entity_id
_entity_poly.type
_entity_poly.pdbx_seq_one_letter_code
_entity_poly.pdbx_strand_id
1 'polypeptide(L)' 'MEVVQSLNEDRILYKKTKENLGCADARKLGVEYSNGEFITFLDDDDIWENDYLTNQLQVFNENPSLDLVMCDYQVQGNII' A
#
# COMPACT_ATOMS: atom_id res chain seq x y z
N MET A 1 1.14 5.30 -17.84
CA MET A 1 -0.16 4.64 -18.11
C MET A 1 0.05 3.23 -18.60
N GLU A 2 0.98 3.03 -19.55
CA GLU A 2 1.32 1.71 -20.12
C GLU A 2 1.64 0.66 -19.06
N VAL A 3 2.46 0.97 -18.05
CA VAL A 3 2.80 0.02 -16.97
C VAL A 3 1.57 -0.48 -16.22
N VAL A 4 0.75 0.44 -15.68
CA VAL A 4 -0.46 0.05 -14.92
C VAL A 4 -1.45 -0.72 -15.80
N GLN A 5 -1.63 -0.31 -17.05
CA GLN A 5 -2.50 -1.01 -18.00
C GLN A 5 -1.97 -2.41 -18.35
N SER A 6 -0.65 -2.58 -18.43
CA SER A 6 -0.03 -3.88 -18.74
C SER A 6 -0.18 -4.92 -17.64
N LEU A 7 -0.43 -4.50 -16.39
CA LEU A 7 -0.66 -5.43 -15.27
C LEU A 7 -1.95 -6.24 -15.47
N ASN A 8 -2.95 -5.68 -16.18
CA ASN A 8 -4.22 -6.35 -16.50
C ASN A 8 -4.83 -7.10 -15.31
N GLU A 9 -4.91 -6.43 -14.16
CA GLU A 9 -5.29 -7.00 -12.87
C GLU A 9 -6.52 -6.28 -12.32
N ASP A 10 -7.60 -7.02 -12.09
CA ASP A 10 -8.91 -6.47 -11.67
C ASP A 10 -8.88 -5.90 -10.25
N ARG A 11 -7.92 -6.32 -9.43
CA ARG A 11 -7.72 -5.79 -8.06
C ARG A 11 -7.12 -4.39 -8.04
N ILE A 12 -6.58 -3.90 -9.17
CA ILE A 12 -5.93 -2.59 -9.24
C ILE A 12 -6.94 -1.53 -9.69
N LEU A 13 -7.28 -0.62 -8.79
CA LEU A 13 -8.09 0.56 -9.10
C LEU A 13 -7.20 1.76 -9.43
N TYR A 14 -7.04 2.06 -10.72
CA TYR A 14 -6.28 3.23 -11.15
C TYR A 14 -7.11 4.53 -11.16
N LYS A 15 -6.61 5.58 -10.52
CA LYS A 15 -7.22 6.93 -10.52
C LYS A 15 -6.23 7.98 -11.01
N LYS A 16 -6.42 8.44 -12.25
CA LYS A 16 -5.62 9.54 -12.81
C LYS A 16 -6.17 10.89 -12.33
N THR A 17 -5.32 11.70 -11.73
CA THR A 17 -5.65 13.07 -11.35
C THR A 17 -5.46 14.03 -12.53
N LYS A 18 -6.17 15.16 -12.50
CA LYS A 18 -6.04 16.20 -13.55
C LYS A 18 -4.73 16.98 -13.43
N GLU A 19 -4.21 17.08 -12.22
CA GLU A 19 -2.98 17.78 -11.87
C GLU A 19 -2.19 17.00 -10.80
N ASN A 20 -0.96 17.41 -10.54
CA ASN A 20 -0.14 16.82 -9.50
C ASN A 20 -0.66 17.30 -8.13
N LEU A 21 -1.18 16.37 -7.32
CA LEU A 21 -1.69 16.66 -5.97
C LEU A 21 -0.61 16.60 -4.89
N GLY A 22 0.60 16.15 -5.22
CA GLY A 22 1.58 15.74 -4.24
C GLY A 22 1.20 14.43 -3.54
N CYS A 23 2.11 13.92 -2.73
CA CYS A 23 2.00 12.57 -2.17
C CYS A 23 0.87 12.44 -1.13
N ALA A 24 0.71 13.43 -0.25
CA ALA A 24 -0.30 13.39 0.81
C ALA A 24 -1.74 13.34 0.26
N ASP A 25 -2.09 14.22 -0.67
CA ASP A 25 -3.43 14.27 -1.25
C ASP A 25 -3.70 13.10 -2.20
N ALA A 26 -2.65 12.55 -2.85
CA ALA A 26 -2.78 11.31 -3.61
C ALA A 26 -3.10 10.11 -2.71
N ARG A 27 -2.44 9.98 -1.55
CA ARG A 27 -2.76 8.94 -0.55
C ARG A 27 -4.16 9.12 0.01
N LYS A 28 -4.56 10.35 0.33
CA LYS A 28 -5.93 10.67 0.77
C LYS A 28 -6.97 10.23 -0.25
N LEU A 29 -6.76 10.53 -1.54
CA LEU A 29 -7.62 10.06 -2.62
C LEU A 29 -7.69 8.53 -2.64
N GLY A 30 -6.56 7.84 -2.51
CA GLY A 30 -6.53 6.38 -2.41
C GLY A 30 -7.39 5.84 -1.27
N VAL A 31 -7.28 6.45 -0.08
CA VAL A 31 -8.11 6.10 1.11
C VAL A 31 -9.60 6.31 0.83
N GLU A 32 -10.00 7.43 0.23
CA GLU A 32 -11.41 7.73 -0.10
C GLU A 32 -12.04 6.71 -1.06
N TYR A 33 -11.24 6.07 -1.92
CA TYR A 33 -11.70 5.02 -2.85
C TYR A 33 -11.51 3.59 -2.32
N SER A 34 -10.88 3.43 -1.15
CA SER A 34 -10.63 2.12 -0.54
C SER A 34 -11.89 1.59 0.15
N ASN A 35 -12.09 0.27 0.13
CA ASN A 35 -13.20 -0.41 0.82
C ASN A 35 -12.72 -1.53 1.76
N GLY A 36 -11.42 -1.61 2.02
CA GLY A 36 -10.85 -2.59 2.94
C GLY A 36 -11.12 -2.22 4.40
N GLU A 37 -11.18 -3.23 5.27
CA GLU A 37 -11.23 -3.04 6.73
C GLU A 37 -9.92 -2.42 7.26
N PHE A 38 -8.80 -2.76 6.62
CA PHE A 38 -7.47 -2.26 6.93
C PHE A 38 -6.91 -1.45 5.75
N ILE A 39 -6.07 -0.47 6.05
CA ILE A 39 -5.35 0.35 5.07
C ILE A 39 -3.86 0.25 5.35
N THR A 40 -3.07 0.07 4.30
CA THR A 40 -1.62 0.20 4.32
C THR A 40 -1.17 0.91 3.05
N PHE A 41 0.04 1.48 3.08
CA PHE A 41 0.62 2.22 1.96
C PHE A 41 1.88 1.50 1.47
N LEU A 42 2.12 1.56 0.17
CA LEU A 42 3.34 1.09 -0.48
C LEU A 42 3.82 2.21 -1.40
N ASP A 43 5.06 2.66 -1.18
CA ASP A 43 5.70 3.68 -2.01
C ASP A 43 6.16 3.04 -3.35
N ASP A 44 6.27 3.84 -4.40
CA ASP A 44 6.49 3.35 -5.77
C ASP A 44 7.93 2.87 -6.04
N ASP A 45 8.83 3.11 -5.08
CA ASP A 45 10.20 2.62 -5.04
C ASP A 45 10.44 1.51 -3.99
N ASP A 46 9.40 1.08 -3.27
CA ASP A 46 9.46 0.02 -2.26
C ASP A 46 8.90 -1.32 -2.75
N ILE A 47 9.27 -2.39 -2.04
CA ILE A 47 8.79 -3.76 -2.30
C ILE A 47 8.37 -4.40 -0.97
N TRP A 48 7.25 -5.11 -0.99
CA TRP A 48 6.85 -5.99 0.11
C TRP A 48 7.38 -7.41 -0.08
N GLU A 49 7.78 -8.03 1.03
CA GLU A 49 7.98 -9.47 1.09
C GLU A 49 6.64 -10.21 0.85
N ASN A 50 6.73 -11.43 0.30
CA ASN A 50 5.56 -12.19 -0.14
C ASN A 50 4.53 -12.46 0.98
N ASP A 51 4.97 -12.47 2.24
CA ASP A 51 4.16 -12.76 3.43
C ASP A 51 3.70 -11.51 4.20
N TYR A 52 4.08 -10.30 3.75
CA TYR A 52 3.80 -9.04 4.44
C TYR A 52 2.34 -8.88 4.87
N LEU A 53 1.39 -9.00 3.92
CA LEU A 53 -0.04 -8.82 4.21
C LEU A 53 -0.60 -9.91 5.13
N THR A 54 -0.18 -11.16 4.93
CA THR A 54 -0.67 -12.30 5.73
C THR A 54 -0.20 -12.19 7.18
N ASN A 55 1.06 -11.81 7.40
CA ASN A 55 1.63 -11.63 8.73
C ASN A 55 0.92 -10.49 9.49
N GLN A 56 0.67 -9.35 8.83
CA GLN A 56 -0.06 -8.23 9.42
C GLN A 56 -1.49 -8.64 9.84
N LEU A 57 -2.23 -9.30 8.95
CA LEU A 57 -3.59 -9.75 9.22
C LEU A 57 -3.66 -10.82 10.33
N GLN A 58 -2.65 -11.69 10.43
CA GLN A 58 -2.56 -12.66 11.52
C GLN A 58 -2.52 -11.96 12.90
N VAL A 59 -1.73 -10.89 13.04
CA VAL A 59 -1.63 -10.15 14.31
C VAL A 59 -2.97 -9.51 14.70
N PHE A 60 -3.70 -8.93 13.74
CA PHE A 60 -5.05 -8.39 13.98
C PHE A 60 -6.04 -9.50 14.36
N ASN A 61 -5.98 -10.66 13.69
CA ASN A 61 -6.86 -11.80 14.01
C ASN A 61 -6.61 -12.35 15.42
N GLU A 62 -5.35 -12.41 15.85
CA GLU A 62 -4.97 -12.86 17.19
C GLU A 62 -5.32 -11.82 18.28
N ASN A 63 -5.33 -10.54 17.92
CA ASN A 63 -5.62 -9.44 18.84
C ASN A 63 -6.60 -8.42 18.22
N PRO A 64 -7.90 -8.71 18.16
CA PRO A 64 -8.89 -7.86 17.47
C PRO A 64 -9.09 -6.46 18.06
N SER A 65 -8.50 -6.16 19.22
CA SER A 65 -8.54 -4.83 19.83
C SER A 65 -7.43 -3.89 19.37
N LEU A 66 -6.52 -4.35 18.49
CA LEU A 66 -5.45 -3.52 17.97
C LEU A 66 -5.97 -2.58 16.88
N ASP A 67 -5.54 -1.32 16.94
CA ASP A 67 -5.84 -0.32 15.91
C ASP A 67 -4.74 -0.25 14.83
N LEU A 68 -3.52 -0.73 15.12
CA LEU A 68 -2.35 -0.60 14.25
C LEU A 68 -1.38 -1.77 14.43
N VAL A 69 -0.83 -2.26 13.32
CA VAL A 69 0.28 -3.22 13.27
C VAL A 69 1.38 -2.63 12.36
N MET A 70 2.63 -2.79 12.79
CA MET A 70 3.82 -2.36 12.04
C MET A 70 4.87 -3.46 12.11
N CYS A 71 5.73 -3.52 11.11
CA CYS A 71 6.88 -4.41 11.09
C CYS A 71 8.18 -3.61 10.89
N ASP A 72 9.30 -4.30 11.02
CA ASP A 72 10.60 -3.76 10.64
C ASP A 72 10.71 -3.61 9.10
N TYR A 73 11.76 -2.94 8.64
CA TYR A 73 12.03 -2.73 7.22
C TYR A 73 13.50 -2.99 6.89
N GLN A 74 13.78 -3.24 5.61
CA GLN A 74 15.14 -3.39 5.10
C GLN A 74 15.38 -2.37 4.00
N VAL A 75 16.58 -1.77 4.01
CA VAL A 75 16.99 -0.83 2.97
C VAL A 75 17.78 -1.59 1.92
N GLN A 76 17.33 -1.56 0.67
CA GLN A 76 18.09 -2.10 -0.46
C GLN A 76 18.92 -0.99 -1.11
N GLY A 77 20.24 -1.21 -1.20
CA GLY A 77 21.17 -0.29 -1.83
C GLY A 77 22.40 0.00 -0.97
N ASN A 78 23.44 0.58 -1.58
CA ASN A 78 24.57 1.10 -0.84
C ASN A 78 24.18 2.44 -0.23
N ILE A 79 24.14 2.50 1.10
CA ILE A 79 24.12 3.77 1.83
C ILE A 79 25.48 4.43 1.52
N ILE A 80 25.45 5.56 0.80
CA ILE A 80 26.63 6.38 0.52
C ILE A 80 27.06 7.14 1.78
#